data_AF-A0AA37QQ98-F1
#
_entry.id   AF-A0AA37QQ98-F1
#
_cell.length_a   1.000
_cell.length_b   1.000
_cell.length_c   1.000
_cell.angle_alpha   90.00
_cell.angle_beta   90.00
_cell.angle_gamma   90.00
#
_symmetry.space_group_name_H-M   'P 1'
#
loop_
_entity.id
_entity.type
_entity.pdbx_description
1 polymer ?
#
loop_
_entity_poly.entity_id
_entity_poly.type
_entity_poly.pdbx_seq_one_letter_code
_entity_poly.pdbx_strand_id
1 'polypeptide(L)'
;MEVSWQWRPLHLIPRSVRSSYSTPAVPLPHDAGPFHLPPLLALHGDADHNVPLSSGQALVEAARAVGGEAKLVVYPGMGHGFDVVATRPEATDALTRATSFLVEQLK
;
A
#
# COMPACT_ATOMS: atom_id res chain seq x y z
N MET A 1 4.97 24.20 9.62
CA MET A 1 5.92 23.11 9.91
C MET A 1 5.84 22.16 8.74
N GLU A 2 6.90 22.06 7.96
CA GLU A 2 6.95 21.26 6.73
C GLU A 2 7.73 19.99 7.05
N VAL A 3 7.10 18.82 6.90
CA VAL A 3 7.75 17.53 7.11
C VAL A 3 8.01 16.94 5.73
N SER A 4 9.25 17.05 5.26
CA SER A 4 9.71 16.43 4.02
C SER A 4 10.02 14.95 4.26
N TRP A 5 9.20 14.05 3.72
CA TRP A 5 9.51 12.62 3.69
C TRP A 5 10.40 12.32 2.47
N GLN A 6 11.71 12.33 2.67
CA GLN A 6 12.66 11.96 1.61
C GLN A 6 12.88 10.45 1.60
N TRP A 7 12.24 9.74 0.67
CA TRP A 7 12.49 8.33 0.43
C TRP A 7 13.91 8.13 -0.09
N ARG A 8 14.71 7.31 0.60
CA ARG A 8 16.04 6.89 0.13
C ARG A 8 15.90 5.59 -0.68
N PRO A 9 16.43 5.51 -1.90
CA PRO A 9 16.41 4.28 -2.69
C PRO A 9 17.31 3.18 -2.08
N LEU A 10 16.86 1.93 -2.20
CA LEU A 10 17.42 0.71 -1.59
C LEU A 10 18.87 0.35 -1.97
N HIS A 11 19.52 1.09 -2.87
CA HIS A 11 20.85 0.74 -3.41
C HIS A 11 22.05 1.18 -2.54
N LEU A 12 21.85 1.49 -1.24
CA LEU A 12 22.90 2.00 -0.34
C LEU A 12 23.19 1.11 0.89
N ILE A 13 22.70 -0.14 0.94
CA ILE A 13 23.02 -1.07 2.04
C ILE A 13 24.24 -1.95 1.65
N PRO A 14 25.36 -1.92 2.40
CA PRO A 14 26.52 -2.77 2.15
C PRO A 14 26.20 -4.26 2.31
N ARG A 15 26.73 -5.09 1.40
CA ARG A 15 26.34 -6.49 1.18
C ARG A 15 27.03 -7.53 2.10
N SER A 16 27.66 -7.14 3.21
CA SER A 16 28.60 -8.02 3.92
C SER A 16 28.30 -8.24 5.41
N VAL A 17 27.28 -9.06 5.71
CA VAL A 17 27.32 -10.00 6.84
C VAL A 17 26.60 -11.27 6.38
N ARG A 18 27.35 -12.37 6.20
CA ARG A 18 26.80 -13.69 5.93
C ARG A 18 26.93 -14.48 7.24
N SER A 19 25.81 -14.71 7.93
CA SER A 19 25.76 -15.56 9.13
C SER A 19 25.18 -16.92 8.75
N SER A 20 25.90 -17.98 9.09
CA SER A 20 25.61 -19.37 8.73
C SER A 20 24.68 -20.00 9.76
N TYR A 21 23.37 -19.92 9.55
CA TYR A 21 22.41 -20.81 10.22
C TYR A 21 21.41 -21.33 9.18
N SER A 22 21.35 -22.66 9.04
CA SER A 22 20.44 -23.36 8.15
C SER A 22 19.07 -23.49 8.83
N THR A 23 18.27 -22.44 8.78
CA THR A 23 16.81 -22.55 8.95
C THR A 23 16.19 -22.95 7.60
N PRO A 24 15.17 -23.83 7.55
CA PRO A 24 14.40 -24.00 6.32
C PRO A 24 13.82 -22.62 5.97
N ALA A 25 14.19 -22.10 4.80
CA ALA A 25 13.79 -20.77 4.37
C ALA A 25 12.27 -20.75 4.21
N VAL A 26 11.59 -20.01 5.09
CA VAL A 26 10.29 -19.42 4.74
C VAL A 26 10.62 -18.43 3.62
N PRO A 27 10.07 -18.56 2.40
CA PRO A 27 10.34 -17.61 1.33
C PRO A 27 9.97 -16.23 1.82
N LEU A 28 10.94 -15.32 1.81
CA LEU A 28 10.67 -13.94 2.14
C LEU A 28 10.04 -13.31 0.89
N PRO A 29 9.10 -12.35 1.03
CA PRO A 29 8.34 -11.78 -0.10
C PRO A 29 9.20 -11.11 -1.20
N HIS A 30 10.52 -11.03 -1.03
CA HIS A 30 11.47 -10.59 -2.05
C HIS A 30 11.96 -11.70 -3.00
N ASP A 31 11.56 -12.96 -2.79
CA ASP A 31 11.88 -14.08 -3.68
C ASP A 31 10.91 -14.21 -4.87
N ALA A 32 9.90 -13.34 -4.95
CA ALA A 32 9.07 -13.20 -6.16
C ALA A 32 9.91 -12.54 -7.27
N GLY A 33 9.95 -13.17 -8.45
CA GLY A 33 10.60 -12.63 -9.65
C GLY A 33 10.11 -11.24 -10.08
N PRO A 34 10.66 -10.66 -11.15
CA PRO A 34 10.85 -9.22 -11.31
C PRO A 34 9.56 -8.38 -11.11
N PHE A 35 9.64 -7.49 -10.12
CA PHE A 35 9.07 -6.13 -10.08
C PHE A 35 7.56 -5.91 -10.30
N HIS A 36 6.67 -6.87 -10.05
CA HIS A 36 5.24 -6.52 -9.93
C HIS A 36 4.88 -6.33 -8.46
N LEU A 37 4.14 -5.26 -8.17
CA LEU A 37 3.56 -5.08 -6.84
C LEU A 37 2.49 -6.15 -6.62
N PRO A 38 2.29 -6.60 -5.36
CA PRO A 38 1.14 -7.44 -5.04
C PRO A 38 -0.15 -6.71 -5.43
N PRO A 39 -1.26 -7.44 -5.63
CA PRO A 39 -2.56 -6.82 -5.82
C PRO A 39 -2.80 -5.71 -4.79
N LEU A 40 -3.22 -4.54 -5.27
CA LEU A 40 -3.27 -3.31 -4.47
C LEU A 40 -4.67 -2.69 -4.49
N LEU A 41 -5.20 -2.43 -3.31
CA LEU A 41 -6.41 -1.62 -3.11
C LEU A 41 -6.04 -0.37 -2.31
N ALA A 42 -6.14 0.80 -2.96
CA ALA A 42 -6.03 2.10 -2.30
C ALA A 42 -7.43 2.65 -1.98
N LEU A 43 -7.61 3.15 -0.76
CA LEU A 43 -8.83 3.79 -0.27
C LEU A 43 -8.45 5.21 0.17
N HIS A 44 -9.00 6.24 -0.48
CA HIS A 44 -8.52 7.62 -0.30
C HIS A 44 -9.67 8.62 -0.25
N GLY A 45 -9.66 9.55 0.70
CA GLY A 45 -10.63 10.64 0.76
C GLY A 45 -10.20 11.86 -0.08
N ASP A 46 -11.07 12.41 -0.91
CA ASP A 46 -10.69 13.52 -1.81
C ASP A 46 -10.48 14.88 -1.10
N ALA A 47 -10.89 14.99 0.16
CA ALA A 47 -10.66 16.14 1.03
C ALA A 47 -9.48 15.93 1.99
N ASP A 48 -8.63 14.93 1.76
CA ASP A 48 -7.40 14.74 2.54
C ASP A 48 -6.36 15.83 2.23
N HIS A 49 -6.15 16.72 3.20
CA HIS A 49 -5.16 17.79 3.13
C HIS A 49 -3.78 17.41 3.67
N ASN A 50 -3.65 16.25 4.34
CA ASN A 50 -2.37 15.73 4.83
C ASN A 50 -1.66 14.96 3.71
N VAL A 51 -2.40 14.14 2.98
CA VAL A 51 -1.92 13.37 1.83
C VAL A 51 -2.86 13.62 0.64
N PRO A 52 -2.43 14.42 -0.36
CA PRO A 52 -3.27 14.72 -1.52
C PRO A 52 -3.72 13.45 -2.27
N LEU A 53 -4.95 13.47 -2.80
CA LEU A 53 -5.50 12.37 -3.61
C LEU A 53 -4.58 11.96 -4.78
N SER A 54 -3.84 12.91 -5.34
CA SER A 54 -2.87 12.66 -6.41
C SER A 54 -1.79 11.64 -6.04
N SER A 55 -1.43 11.54 -4.75
CA SER A 55 -0.48 10.54 -4.29
C SER A 55 -1.04 9.12 -4.41
N GLY A 56 -2.31 8.92 -4.07
CA GLY A 56 -3.00 7.63 -4.24
C GLY A 56 -3.17 7.27 -5.72
N GLN A 57 -3.51 8.25 -6.56
CA GLN A 57 -3.59 8.08 -8.01
C GLN A 57 -2.24 7.65 -8.61
N ALA A 58 -1.16 8.36 -8.26
CA ALA A 58 0.19 8.04 -8.72
C ALA A 58 0.64 6.63 -8.30
N LEU A 59 0.32 6.19 -7.08
CA LEU A 59 0.62 4.83 -6.62
C LEU A 59 -0.09 3.77 -7.46
N VAL A 60 -1.40 3.94 -7.71
CA VAL A 60 -2.18 2.99 -8.52
C VAL A 60 -1.72 2.98 -9.97
N GLU A 61 -1.37 4.13 -10.53
CA GLU A 61 -0.80 4.22 -11.89
C GLU A 61 0.56 3.51 -11.97
N ALA A 62 1.46 3.75 -11.02
CA ALA A 62 2.76 3.09 -10.97
C ALA A 62 2.64 1.57 -10.82
N ALA A 63 1.72 1.10 -9.96
CA ALA A 63 1.44 -0.32 -9.78
C ALA A 63 0.96 -0.98 -11.07
N ARG A 64 0.02 -0.33 -11.78
CA ARG A 64 -0.47 -0.81 -13.09
C ARG A 64 0.62 -0.81 -14.15
N ALA A 65 1.50 0.21 -14.15
CA ALA A 65 2.57 0.33 -15.14
C ALA A 65 3.59 -0.81 -15.07
N VAL A 66 3.78 -1.42 -13.89
CA VAL A 66 4.62 -2.60 -13.70
C VAL A 66 3.86 -3.93 -13.82
N GLY A 67 2.65 -3.90 -14.37
CA GLY A 67 1.80 -5.09 -14.59
C GLY A 67 1.06 -5.58 -13.35
N GLY A 68 1.04 -4.82 -12.25
CA GLY A 68 0.29 -5.14 -11.05
C GLY A 68 -1.20 -4.83 -11.16
N GLU A 69 -2.03 -5.64 -10.49
CA GLU A 69 -3.45 -5.35 -10.34
C GLU A 69 -3.65 -4.28 -9.25
N ALA A 70 -4.11 -3.09 -9.63
CA ALA A 70 -4.34 -2.02 -8.66
C ALA A 70 -5.68 -1.29 -8.86
N LYS A 71 -6.34 -0.95 -7.76
CA LYS A 71 -7.62 -0.22 -7.71
C LYS A 71 -7.52 0.95 -6.72
N LEU A 72 -8.14 2.07 -7.07
CA LEU A 72 -8.33 3.23 -6.19
C LEU A 72 -9.83 3.42 -5.98
N VAL A 73 -10.26 3.50 -4.72
CA VAL A 73 -11.61 3.93 -4.33
C VAL A 73 -11.48 5.30 -3.68
N VAL A 74 -12.22 6.27 -4.22
CA VAL A 74 -12.24 7.65 -3.73
C VAL A 74 -13.51 7.87 -2.91
N TYR A 75 -13.36 8.43 -1.71
CA TYR A 75 -14.45 8.78 -0.81
C TYR A 75 -14.69 10.29 -0.84
N PRO A 76 -15.81 10.77 -1.42
CA PRO A 76 -16.08 12.20 -1.56
C PRO A 76 -16.26 12.90 -0.21
N GLY A 77 -15.66 14.08 -0.08
CA GLY A 77 -15.69 14.92 1.13
C GLY A 77 -14.92 14.35 2.32
N MET A 78 -14.24 13.21 2.18
CA MET A 78 -13.55 12.56 3.28
C MET A 78 -12.12 13.08 3.41
N GLY A 79 -11.74 13.46 4.63
CA GLY A 79 -10.39 13.87 4.97
C GLY A 79 -9.51 12.72 5.45
N HIS A 80 -8.29 13.06 5.88
CA HIS A 80 -7.36 12.10 6.49
C HIS A 80 -7.99 11.36 7.68
N GLY A 81 -7.82 10.04 7.73
CA GLY A 81 -8.34 9.22 8.84
C GLY A 81 -9.87 9.17 8.91
N PHE A 82 -10.59 9.33 7.80
CA PHE A 82 -12.06 9.22 7.80
C PHE A 82 -12.56 7.87 8.35
N ASP A 83 -11.73 6.84 8.21
CA ASP A 83 -11.95 5.44 8.54
C ASP A 83 -11.73 5.09 10.03
N VAL A 84 -11.15 6.00 10.84
CA VAL A 84 -10.92 5.73 12.28
C VAL A 84 -12.20 5.79 13.12
N VAL A 85 -13.25 6.42 12.59
CA VAL A 85 -14.54 6.54 13.28
C VAL A 85 -15.48 5.46 12.76
N ALA A 86 -15.47 4.29 13.42
CA ALA A 86 -16.18 3.09 12.98
C ALA A 86 -17.70 3.28 12.78
N THR A 87 -18.32 4.29 13.39
CA THR A 87 -19.75 4.59 13.20
C THR A 87 -20.06 5.31 11.89
N ARG A 88 -19.06 5.78 11.14
CA ARG A 88 -19.27 6.40 9.83
C ARG A 88 -19.60 5.34 8.77
N PRO A 89 -20.57 5.59 7.89
CA PRO A 89 -20.84 4.71 6.75
C PRO A 89 -19.62 4.48 5.87
N GLU A 90 -18.84 5.53 5.60
CA GLU A 90 -17.63 5.46 4.76
C GLU A 90 -16.53 4.61 5.40
N ALA A 91 -16.38 4.71 6.73
CA ALA A 91 -15.46 3.85 7.48
C ALA A 91 -15.88 2.37 7.42
N THR A 92 -17.18 2.10 7.53
CA THR A 92 -17.73 0.75 7.42
C THR A 92 -17.55 0.17 6.02
N ASP A 93 -17.80 0.96 4.98
CA ASP A 93 -17.57 0.58 3.57
C ASP A 93 -16.09 0.32 3.31
N ALA A 94 -15.20 1.21 3.77
CA ALA A 94 -13.74 1.04 3.65
C ALA A 94 -13.24 -0.24 4.30
N LEU A 95 -13.66 -0.53 5.54
CA LEU A 95 -13.31 -1.75 6.25
C LEU A 95 -13.84 -3.00 5.52
N THR A 96 -15.08 -2.94 5.02
CA THR A 96 -15.70 -4.03 4.26
C THR A 96 -14.89 -4.33 3.00
N ARG A 97 -14.57 -3.30 2.21
CA ARG A 97 -13.75 -3.45 0.98
C ARG A 97 -12.37 -4.00 1.27
N ALA A 98 -11.69 -3.49 2.29
CA ALA A 98 -10.37 -3.96 2.68
C ALA A 98 -10.41 -5.45 3.08
N THR A 99 -11.40 -5.84 3.88
CA THR A 99 -11.54 -7.24 4.34
C THR A 99 -11.89 -8.17 3.18
N SER A 100 -12.87 -7.80 2.33
CA SER A 100 -13.23 -8.57 1.14
C SER A 100 -12.04 -8.75 0.20
N PHE A 101 -11.29 -7.67 -0.04
CA PHE A 101 -10.10 -7.71 -0.87
C PHE A 101 -9.07 -8.70 -0.32
N LEU A 102 -8.74 -8.62 0.99
CA LEU A 102 -7.81 -9.55 1.61
C LEU A 102 -8.29 -11.01 1.51
N VAL A 103 -9.58 -11.27 1.78
CA VAL A 103 -10.18 -12.61 1.64
C VAL A 103 -10.10 -13.12 0.20
N GLU A 104 -10.25 -12.26 -0.80
CA GLU A 104 -10.09 -12.62 -2.21
C GLU A 104 -8.65 -12.99 -2.56
N GLN A 105 -7.65 -12.27 -2.01
CA GLN A 105 -6.23 -12.49 -2.31
C GLN A 105 -5.59 -13.64 -1.52
N LEU A 106 -6.25 -14.15 -0.47
CA LEU A 106 -5.74 -15.24 0.38
C LEU A 106 -6.29 -16.62 0.02
N LYS A 107 -7.07 -16.74 -1.06
CA LYS A 107 -7.50 -18.01 -1.62
C LYS A 107 -6.42 -18.60 -2.52
#